data_AF-A0A6J8B3L5-F1
#
_entry.id   AF-A0A6J8B3L5-F1
#
_cell.length_a   1.000
_cell.length_b   1.000
_cell.length_c   1.000
_cell.angle_alpha   90.00
_cell.angle_beta   90.00
_cell.angle_gamma   90.00
#
_symmetry.space_group_name_H-M   'P 1'
#
loop_
_entity.id
_entity.type
_entity.pdbx_description
1 polymer ?
#
loop_
_entity_poly.entity_id
_entity_poly.type
_entity_poly.pdbx_seq_one_letter_code
_entity_poly.pdbx_strand_id
1 'polypeptide(L)'
;MHTKCFERGFDIDKESVQLVIKCLDPHGMKCRDARKLTRRTYMNNGPNYIWHMDGYDKLKYYGICINGCIDGFSCNIMWLEAYTTNKGPRVIAGYYIDTVRDDELKIVVRTWNSHKLRSMKNVMSLCGRPELLYNFPELCGADNYQGDVEEAEIDVSEHAIMY
;
A
#
# COMPACT_ATOMS: atom_id res chain seq x y z
N MET A 1 22.49 3.33 2.64
CA MET A 1 23.24 4.23 3.55
C MET A 1 24.30 5.00 2.77
N HIS A 2 25.17 4.33 2.01
CA HIS A 2 26.11 4.98 1.07
C HIS A 2 25.45 6.05 0.17
N THR A 3 24.34 5.72 -0.50
CA THR A 3 23.58 6.68 -1.33
C THR A 3 23.13 7.93 -0.54
N LYS A 4 22.74 7.77 0.73
CA LYS A 4 22.36 8.89 1.60
C LYS A 4 23.55 9.75 2.02
N CYS A 5 24.75 9.17 2.12
CA CYS A 5 25.98 9.92 2.36
C CYS A 5 26.29 10.80 1.14
N PHE A 6 26.19 10.22 -0.07
CA PHE A 6 26.37 10.96 -1.32
C PHE A 6 25.36 12.11 -1.50
N GLU A 7 24.07 11.85 -1.23
CA GLU A 7 23.01 12.88 -1.27
C GLU A 7 23.26 14.04 -0.29
N ARG A 8 24.03 13.81 0.78
CA ARG A 8 24.41 14.82 1.77
C ARG A 8 25.78 15.46 1.46
N GLY A 9 26.36 15.19 0.30
CA GLY A 9 27.63 15.77 -0.14
C GLY A 9 28.88 15.05 0.36
N PHE A 10 28.75 13.85 0.93
CA PHE A 10 29.91 13.04 1.31
C PHE A 10 30.35 12.15 0.15
N ASP A 11 31.57 12.39 -0.35
CA ASP A 11 32.26 11.52 -1.29
C ASP A 11 33.07 10.48 -0.52
N ILE A 12 32.45 9.32 -0.27
CA ILE A 12 33.00 8.23 0.54
C ILE A 12 32.67 6.91 -0.14
N ASP A 13 33.64 6.00 -0.21
CA ASP A 13 33.43 4.70 -0.81
C ASP A 13 32.49 3.82 0.05
N LYS A 14 31.93 2.80 -0.60
CA LYS A 14 30.95 1.91 0.01
C LYS A 14 31.53 1.08 1.16
N GLU A 15 32.80 0.69 1.10
CA GLU A 15 33.46 -0.10 2.14
C GLU A 15 33.68 0.75 3.39
N SER A 16 34.14 1.99 3.24
CA SER A 16 34.29 2.94 4.34
C SER A 16 32.96 3.20 5.04
N VAL A 17 31.87 3.40 4.29
CA VAL A 17 30.52 3.53 4.89
C VAL A 17 30.13 2.27 5.66
N GLN A 18 30.42 1.08 5.14
CA GLN A 18 30.13 -0.17 5.83
C GLN A 18 30.97 -0.33 7.11
N LEU A 19 32.25 0.04 7.10
CA LEU A 19 33.11 0.04 8.28
C LEU A 19 32.58 0.99 9.35
N VAL A 20 32.21 2.21 8.96
CA VAL A 20 31.62 3.20 9.88
C VAL A 20 30.32 2.68 10.50
N ILE A 21 29.43 2.09 9.71
CA ILE A 21 28.19 1.48 10.23
C ILE A 21 28.49 0.31 11.16
N LYS A 22 29.51 -0.50 10.85
CA LYS A 22 29.95 -1.60 11.70
C LYS A 22 30.46 -1.12 13.05
N CYS A 23 31.12 0.04 13.09
CA CYS A 23 31.57 0.69 14.32
C CYS A 23 30.42 1.34 15.10
N LEU A 24 29.51 2.04 14.40
CA LEU A 24 28.40 2.78 15.02
C LEU A 24 27.26 1.89 15.50
N ASP A 25 26.94 0.82 14.76
CA ASP A 25 25.83 -0.10 15.03
C ASP A 25 26.20 -1.56 14.70
N PRO A 26 27.15 -2.16 15.46
CA PRO A 26 27.55 -3.55 15.28
C PRO A 26 26.40 -4.53 15.54
N HIS A 27 25.44 -4.15 16.40
CA HIS A 27 24.27 -4.98 16.71
C HIS A 27 23.31 -5.03 15.52
N GLY A 28 22.87 -3.87 14.98
CA GLY A 28 21.97 -3.82 13.84
C GLY A 28 22.58 -4.32 12.53
N MET A 29 23.92 -4.31 12.40
CA MET A 29 24.62 -5.07 11.35
C MET A 29 24.45 -6.58 11.52
N LYS A 30 24.74 -7.14 12.69
CA LYS A 30 24.55 -8.57 12.98
C LYS A 30 23.10 -9.02 12.81
N CYS A 31 22.14 -8.19 13.21
CA CYS A 31 20.71 -8.46 13.01
C CYS A 31 20.32 -8.54 11.52
N ARG A 32 20.93 -7.70 10.66
CA ARG A 32 20.71 -7.74 9.21
C ARG A 32 21.38 -8.94 8.55
N ASP A 33 22.61 -9.27 8.96
CA ASP A 33 23.35 -10.45 8.48
C ASP A 33 22.65 -11.77 8.85
N ALA A 34 21.93 -11.79 9.98
CA ALA A 34 21.15 -12.95 10.42
C ALA A 34 20.02 -13.34 9.45
N ARG A 35 19.71 -12.52 8.43
CA ARG A 35 18.63 -12.75 7.44
C ARG A 35 17.26 -13.07 8.05
N LYS A 36 17.07 -12.75 9.33
CA LYS A 36 15.82 -13.02 10.04
C LYS A 36 14.94 -11.78 9.93
N LEU A 37 14.06 -11.78 8.93
CA LEU A 37 13.00 -10.79 8.81
C LEU A 37 12.14 -10.89 10.07
N THR A 38 12.35 -9.98 11.01
CA THR A 38 11.49 -9.85 12.19
C THR A 38 10.24 -9.13 11.73
N ARG A 39 9.20 -9.89 11.41
CA ARG A 39 7.90 -9.33 11.01
C ARG A 39 7.29 -8.65 12.23
N ARG A 40 6.88 -7.39 12.07
CA ARG A 40 6.05 -6.71 13.05
C ARG A 40 4.69 -7.39 13.11
N THR A 41 4.07 -7.42 14.29
CA THR A 41 2.66 -7.78 14.39
C THR A 41 1.85 -6.70 13.70
N TYR A 42 1.21 -7.06 12.60
CA TYR A 42 0.30 -6.20 11.87
C TYR A 42 -1.12 -6.48 12.37
N MET A 43 -1.77 -5.48 12.96
CA MET A 43 -3.14 -5.57 13.46
C MET A 43 -4.02 -4.69 12.58
N ASN A 44 -5.08 -5.27 12.04
CA ASN A 44 -6.07 -4.58 11.24
C ASN A 44 -7.45 -5.08 11.67
N ASN A 45 -8.29 -4.17 12.17
CA ASN A 45 -9.48 -4.56 12.92
C ASN A 45 -10.72 -4.80 12.03
N GLY A 46 -10.66 -4.41 10.76
CA GLY A 46 -11.79 -4.51 9.84
C GLY A 46 -11.54 -3.73 8.56
N PRO A 47 -12.45 -3.81 7.57
CA PRO A 47 -12.34 -3.03 6.35
C PRO A 47 -12.37 -1.53 6.65
N ASN A 48 -11.72 -0.75 5.78
CA ASN A 48 -11.60 0.70 5.88
C ASN A 48 -10.79 1.22 7.06
N TYR A 49 -10.17 0.34 7.85
CA TYR A 49 -9.28 0.73 8.94
C TYR A 49 -7.92 1.21 8.40
N ILE A 50 -7.33 0.47 7.45
CA ILE A 50 -6.08 0.83 6.77
C ILE A 50 -6.16 0.37 5.31
N TRP A 51 -5.90 1.29 4.39
CA TRP A 51 -5.68 0.99 2.98
C TRP A 51 -4.18 0.95 2.64
N HIS A 52 -3.78 -0.01 1.82
CA HIS A 52 -2.42 -0.15 1.31
C HIS A 52 -2.37 0.27 -0.15
N MET A 53 -1.60 1.31 -0.45
CA MET A 53 -1.34 1.77 -1.81
C MET A 53 0.06 1.35 -2.24
N ASP A 54 0.21 0.84 -3.46
CA ASP A 54 1.51 0.47 -4.02
C ASP A 54 1.59 0.73 -5.54
N GLY A 55 2.83 0.85 -6.00
CA GLY A 55 3.20 1.09 -7.38
C GLY A 55 3.94 -0.09 -8.01
N TYR A 56 3.54 -0.48 -9.22
CA TYR A 56 4.16 -1.55 -9.99
C TYR A 56 4.81 -1.01 -11.28
N ASP A 57 6.13 -0.89 -11.25
CA ASP A 57 6.92 -0.20 -12.27
C ASP A 57 7.59 -1.14 -13.30
N LYS A 58 7.30 -2.44 -13.31
CA LYS A 58 7.99 -3.37 -14.23
C LYS A 58 7.72 -3.09 -15.72
N LEU A 59 6.56 -2.52 -16.03
CA LEU A 59 6.17 -2.14 -17.40
C LEU A 59 6.49 -0.68 -17.72
N LYS A 60 7.16 0.03 -16.80
CA LYS A 60 7.48 1.45 -16.96
C LYS A 60 8.39 1.72 -18.15
N TYR A 61 9.22 0.73 -18.52
CA TYR A 61 10.02 0.77 -19.76
C TYR A 61 9.15 0.95 -21.00
N TYR A 62 7.93 0.39 -20.99
CA TYR A 62 6.93 0.54 -22.06
C TYR A 62 6.00 1.73 -21.85
N GLY A 63 6.31 2.63 -20.91
CA GLY A 63 5.47 3.77 -20.57
C GLY A 63 4.23 3.43 -19.74
N ILE A 64 4.15 2.22 -19.17
CA ILE A 64 3.00 1.76 -18.38
C ILE A 64 3.42 1.63 -16.92
N CYS A 65 2.94 2.53 -16.09
CA CYS A 65 3.01 2.45 -14.64
C CYS A 65 1.67 1.95 -14.11
N ILE A 66 1.67 0.94 -13.24
CA ILE A 66 0.44 0.46 -12.60
C ILE A 66 0.43 0.93 -11.15
N ASN A 67 -0.68 1.48 -10.69
CA ASN A 67 -0.92 1.81 -9.29
C ASN A 67 -2.12 1.01 -8.80
N GLY A 68 -2.05 0.49 -7.59
CA GLY A 68 -3.17 -0.23 -7.01
C GLY A 68 -3.29 0.02 -5.53
N CYS A 69 -4.51 -0.10 -5.04
CA CYS A 69 -4.79 -0.05 -3.62
C CYS A 69 -5.68 -1.19 -3.20
N ILE A 70 -5.40 -1.72 -2.01
CA ILE A 70 -6.21 -2.73 -1.36
C ILE A 70 -6.60 -2.28 0.04
N ASP A 71 -7.78 -2.68 0.48
CA ASP A 71 -8.12 -2.69 1.89
C ASP A 71 -7.27 -3.73 2.61
N GLY A 72 -6.58 -3.33 3.67
CA GLY A 72 -5.60 -4.18 4.35
C GLY A 72 -6.20 -5.31 5.19
N PHE A 73 -7.52 -5.34 5.36
CA PHE A 73 -8.22 -6.37 6.13
C PHE A 73 -8.77 -7.41 5.16
N SER A 74 -9.65 -6.99 4.27
CA SER A 74 -10.35 -7.84 3.32
C SER A 74 -9.52 -8.23 2.10
N CYS A 75 -8.40 -7.53 1.85
CA CYS A 75 -7.68 -7.56 0.57
C CYS A 75 -8.56 -7.17 -0.63
N ASN A 76 -9.68 -6.46 -0.39
CA ASN A 76 -10.53 -5.94 -1.44
C ASN A 76 -9.74 -4.89 -2.22
N ILE A 77 -9.65 -5.05 -3.55
CA ILE A 77 -9.05 -4.04 -4.40
C ILE A 77 -9.97 -2.84 -4.42
N MET A 78 -9.43 -1.71 -3.97
CA MET A 78 -10.07 -0.39 -3.97
C MET A 78 -9.98 0.20 -5.38
N TRP A 79 -8.77 0.22 -5.95
CA TRP A 79 -8.55 0.55 -7.36
C TRP A 79 -7.34 -0.21 -7.93
N LEU A 80 -7.29 -0.30 -9.26
CA LEU A 80 -6.15 -0.83 -10.01
C LEU A 80 -6.05 -0.12 -11.36
N GLU A 81 -5.14 0.84 -11.45
CA GLU A 81 -5.07 1.80 -12.55
C GLU A 81 -3.73 1.78 -13.28
N ALA A 82 -3.78 1.94 -14.60
CA ALA A 82 -2.60 2.06 -15.44
C ALA A 82 -2.46 3.52 -15.93
N TYR A 83 -1.26 4.05 -15.83
CA TYR A 83 -0.94 5.42 -16.23
C TYR A 83 0.46 5.54 -16.80
N THR A 84 0.82 6.73 -17.29
CA THR A 84 2.15 6.99 -17.86
C THR A 84 3.21 7.34 -16.80
N THR A 85 2.78 7.69 -15.59
CA THR A 85 3.67 8.08 -14.48
C THR A 85 3.14 7.61 -13.13
N ASN A 86 4.06 7.26 -12.24
CA ASN A 86 3.79 6.98 -10.82
C ASN A 86 4.53 7.97 -9.89
N LYS A 87 5.00 9.09 -10.45
CA LYS A 87 5.76 10.11 -9.72
C LYS A 87 4.89 11.28 -9.24
N GLY A 88 3.72 11.47 -9.86
CA GLY A 88 2.83 12.59 -9.56
C GLY A 88 1.91 12.24 -8.41
N PRO A 89 2.00 12.92 -7.25
CA PRO A 89 1.09 12.65 -6.13
C PRO A 89 -0.38 12.94 -6.49
N ARG A 90 -0.61 13.91 -7.39
CA ARG A 90 -1.95 14.24 -7.92
C ARG A 90 -2.64 13.06 -8.61
N VAL A 91 -1.88 12.20 -9.30
CA VAL A 91 -2.43 11.02 -9.99
C VAL A 91 -2.97 10.01 -8.96
N ILE A 92 -2.20 9.75 -7.90
CA ILE A 92 -2.59 8.83 -6.84
C ILE A 92 -3.76 9.40 -6.03
N ALA A 93 -3.73 10.71 -5.76
CA ALA A 93 -4.83 11.40 -5.08
C ALA A 93 -6.12 11.34 -5.91
N GLY A 94 -6.06 11.48 -7.24
CA GLY A 94 -7.21 11.29 -8.13
C GLY A 94 -7.84 9.91 -7.97
N TYR A 95 -7.04 8.84 -8.03
CA TYR A 95 -7.56 7.47 -7.83
C TYR A 95 -8.23 7.26 -6.48
N TYR A 96 -7.69 7.88 -5.44
CA TYR A 96 -8.32 7.85 -4.11
C TYR A 96 -9.68 8.54 -4.13
N ILE A 97 -9.77 9.76 -4.68
CA ILE A 97 -11.03 10.51 -4.77
C ILE A 97 -12.08 9.78 -5.61
N ASP A 98 -11.70 9.29 -6.79
CA ASP A 98 -12.60 8.50 -7.66
C ASP A 98 -13.15 7.28 -6.92
N THR A 99 -12.31 6.61 -6.13
CA THR A 99 -12.72 5.45 -5.33
C THR A 99 -13.65 5.83 -4.18
N VAL A 100 -13.42 6.97 -3.53
CA VAL A 100 -14.28 7.46 -2.43
C VAL A 100 -15.67 7.86 -2.95
N ARG A 101 -15.76 8.40 -4.17
CA ARG A 101 -17.03 8.68 -4.84
C ARG A 101 -17.77 7.42 -5.33
N ASP A 102 -17.16 6.25 -5.16
CA ASP A 102 -17.69 4.96 -5.60
C ASP A 102 -17.95 4.92 -7.12
N ASP A 103 -17.10 5.62 -7.88
CA ASP A 103 -17.16 5.60 -9.34
C ASP A 103 -16.87 4.17 -9.84
N GLU A 104 -17.73 3.69 -10.73
CA GLU A 104 -17.90 2.27 -11.06
C GLU A 104 -16.62 1.41 -10.99
N LEU A 105 -16.61 0.42 -10.08
CA LEU A 105 -15.57 -0.59 -10.05
C LEU A 105 -15.45 -1.30 -11.41
N LYS A 106 -14.27 -1.19 -12.03
CA LYS A 106 -13.93 -1.84 -13.30
C LYS A 106 -14.07 -3.36 -13.22
N ILE A 107 -14.40 -3.99 -14.34
CA ILE A 107 -14.58 -5.45 -14.44
C ILE A 107 -13.40 -6.25 -13.88
N VAL A 108 -12.17 -5.77 -14.07
CA VAL A 108 -10.96 -6.42 -13.55
C VAL A 108 -10.97 -6.44 -12.02
N VAL A 109 -11.29 -5.31 -11.40
CA VAL A 109 -11.39 -5.15 -9.95
C VAL A 109 -12.49 -6.05 -9.40
N ARG A 110 -13.70 -6.02 -9.99
CA ARG A 110 -14.81 -6.90 -9.59
C ARG A 110 -14.46 -8.38 -9.70
N THR A 111 -13.87 -8.77 -10.83
CA THR A 111 -13.48 -10.16 -11.10
C THR A 111 -12.48 -10.61 -10.05
N TRP A 112 -11.48 -9.78 -9.75
CA TRP A 112 -10.51 -10.07 -8.71
C TRP A 112 -11.19 -10.15 -7.35
N ASN A 113 -12.02 -9.19 -6.94
CA ASN A 113 -12.63 -9.17 -5.61
C ASN A 113 -13.57 -10.36 -5.34
N SER A 114 -14.03 -11.06 -6.39
CA SER A 114 -14.80 -12.29 -6.27
C SER A 114 -13.97 -13.56 -5.98
N HIS A 115 -12.63 -13.48 -6.07
CA HIS A 115 -11.74 -14.63 -5.88
C HIS A 115 -11.74 -15.13 -4.42
N LYS A 116 -11.38 -16.39 -4.22
CA LYS A 116 -11.29 -16.97 -2.87
C LYS A 116 -9.87 -16.81 -2.31
N LEU A 117 -9.74 -16.11 -1.19
CA LEU A 117 -8.53 -16.05 -0.39
C LEU A 117 -8.28 -17.41 0.28
N ARG A 118 -7.03 -17.85 0.19
CA ARG A 118 -6.55 -19.06 0.88
C ARG A 118 -6.39 -18.77 2.36
N SER A 119 -6.83 -19.70 3.20
CA SER A 119 -6.48 -19.68 4.63
C SER A 119 -4.97 -19.79 4.83
N MET A 120 -4.38 -18.80 5.49
CA MET A 120 -3.01 -18.76 5.98
C MET A 120 -2.96 -19.26 7.43
N LYS A 121 -1.80 -19.79 7.85
CA LYS A 121 -1.62 -20.43 9.17
C LYS A 121 -1.52 -19.45 10.36
N ASN A 122 -1.72 -18.15 10.15
CA ASN A 122 -1.60 -17.14 11.20
C ASN A 122 -2.98 -16.84 11.80
N VAL A 123 -3.03 -16.53 13.10
CA VAL A 123 -4.25 -16.46 13.94
C VAL A 123 -5.28 -15.42 13.46
N MET A 124 -4.87 -14.43 12.66
CA MET A 124 -5.74 -13.43 12.01
C MET A 124 -5.96 -13.72 10.51
N SER A 125 -5.87 -14.98 10.08
CA SER A 125 -6.04 -15.31 8.67
C SER A 125 -7.52 -15.28 8.29
N LEU A 126 -7.93 -14.18 7.67
CA LEU A 126 -9.21 -14.09 6.99
C LEU A 126 -9.20 -15.05 5.80
N CYS A 127 -10.19 -15.93 5.75
CA CYS A 127 -10.44 -16.81 4.61
C CYS A 127 -11.84 -16.48 4.09
N GLY A 128 -12.01 -16.43 2.77
CA GLY A 128 -13.25 -15.92 2.20
C GLY A 128 -13.01 -15.21 0.87
N ARG A 129 -14.03 -14.50 0.39
CA ARG A 129 -13.90 -13.63 -0.78
C ARG A 129 -13.66 -12.19 -0.30
N PRO A 130 -12.71 -11.45 -0.89
CA PRO A 130 -12.45 -10.06 -0.50
C PRO A 130 -13.71 -9.21 -0.45
N GLU A 131 -14.55 -9.29 -1.48
CA GLU A 131 -15.81 -8.55 -1.55
C GLU A 131 -16.74 -8.85 -0.37
N LEU A 132 -16.85 -10.11 0.05
CA LEU A 132 -17.69 -10.49 1.19
C LEU A 132 -17.10 -10.01 2.51
N LEU A 133 -15.77 -10.09 2.67
CA LEU A 133 -15.07 -9.63 3.87
C LEU A 133 -15.14 -8.10 4.02
N TYR A 134 -15.19 -7.38 2.89
CA TYR A 134 -15.29 -5.94 2.85
C TYR A 134 -16.71 -5.45 3.12
N ASN A 135 -17.71 -6.06 2.46
CA ASN A 135 -19.11 -5.63 2.56
C ASN A 135 -19.84 -6.16 3.80
N PHE A 136 -19.39 -7.30 4.35
CA PHE A 136 -20.03 -7.96 5.49
C PHE A 136 -18.99 -8.36 6.56
N PRO A 137 -18.25 -7.40 7.12
CA PRO A 137 -17.20 -7.67 8.11
C PRO A 137 -17.73 -8.32 9.40
N GLU A 138 -19.01 -8.12 9.73
CA GLU A 138 -19.68 -8.73 10.87
C GLU A 138 -19.66 -10.26 10.82
N LEU A 139 -19.56 -10.87 9.62
CA LEU A 139 -19.46 -12.32 9.45
C LEU A 139 -18.18 -12.91 10.06
N CYS A 140 -17.15 -12.09 10.22
CA CYS A 140 -15.88 -12.46 10.85
C CYS A 140 -15.64 -11.70 12.17
N GLY A 141 -16.68 -11.07 12.74
CA GLY A 141 -16.57 -10.33 14.00
C GLY A 141 -15.72 -9.06 13.90
N ALA A 142 -15.65 -8.47 12.70
CA ALA A 142 -14.97 -7.20 12.44
C ALA A 142 -15.98 -6.08 12.21
N ASP A 143 -15.52 -4.85 12.39
CA ASP A 143 -16.33 -3.64 12.18
C ASP A 143 -15.92 -2.94 10.88
N ASN A 144 -16.86 -2.25 10.22
CA ASN A 144 -16.51 -1.34 9.13
C ASN A 144 -16.07 0.01 9.72
N TYR A 145 -14.90 0.50 9.30
CA TYR A 145 -14.30 1.75 9.77
C TYR A 145 -14.48 2.93 8.80
N GLN A 146 -15.39 2.80 7.83
CA GLN A 146 -15.75 3.91 6.95
C GLN A 146 -16.40 5.04 7.77
N GLY A 147 -15.96 6.26 7.53
CA GLY A 147 -16.57 7.48 8.07
C GLY A 147 -17.39 8.21 7.00
N ASP A 148 -18.34 9.01 7.44
CA ASP A 148 -19.04 9.94 6.56
C ASP A 148 -18.08 11.05 6.12
N VAL A 149 -18.06 11.34 4.83
CA VAL A 149 -17.28 12.43 4.23
C VAL A 149 -18.27 13.35 3.53
N GLU A 150 -18.18 14.65 3.81
CA GLU A 150 -19.03 15.63 3.14
C GLU A 150 -18.58 15.81 1.68
N GLU A 151 -19.53 15.85 0.74
CA GLU A 151 -19.22 16.03 -0.70
C GLU A 151 -18.38 17.30 -0.95
N ALA A 152 -18.59 18.34 -0.15
CA ALA A 152 -17.81 19.57 -0.20
C ALA A 152 -16.31 19.35 0.10
N GLU A 153 -15.97 18.42 1.01
CA GLU A 153 -14.58 18.08 1.29
C GLU A 153 -13.93 17.33 0.12
N ILE A 154 -14.72 16.51 -0.58
CA ILE A 154 -14.29 15.80 -1.79
C ILE A 154 -14.04 16.81 -2.92
N ASP A 155 -14.98 17.73 -3.17
CA ASP A 155 -14.87 18.77 -4.20
C ASP A 155 -13.65 19.69 -3.99
N VAL A 156 -13.41 20.11 -2.74
CA VAL A 156 -12.23 20.92 -2.39
C VAL A 156 -10.94 20.16 -2.67
N SER A 157 -10.90 18.87 -2.32
CA SER A 157 -9.76 18.01 -2.56
C SER A 157 -9.51 17.82 -4.06
N GLU A 158 -10.56 17.63 -4.85
CA GLU A 158 -10.48 17.53 -6.31
C GLU A 158 -9.96 18.82 -6.94
N HIS A 159 -10.47 19.98 -6.51
CA HIS A 159 -9.97 21.27 -6.98
C HIS A 159 -8.47 21.44 -6.70
N ALA A 160 -8.01 21.01 -5.52
CA ALA A 160 -6.59 21.01 -5.16
C ALA A 160 -5.74 20.02 -5.98
N ILE A 161 -6.34 18.94 -6.51
CA ILE A 161 -5.68 17.98 -7.40
C ILE A 161 -5.61 18.51 -8.84
N MET A 162 -6.55 19.36 -9.25
CA MET A 162 -6.62 19.91 -10.62
C MET A 162 -5.76 21.17 -10.85
N TYR A 163 -5.52 21.99 -9.82
CA TYR A 163 -4.70 23.22 -9.88
C TYR A 163 -3.47 23.14 -8.96
#